data_AF-A0AA42PJW0-F1
#
_entry.id   AF-A0AA42PJW0-F1
#
_cell.length_a   1.000
_cell.length_b   1.000
_cell.length_c   1.000
_cell.angle_alpha   90.00
_cell.angle_beta   90.00
_cell.angle_gamma   90.00
#
_symmetry.space_group_name_H-M   'P 1'
#
loop_
_entity.id
_entity.type
_entity.pdbx_description
1 polymer ?
#
loop_
_entity_poly.entity_id
_entity_poly.type
_entity_poly.pdbx_seq_one_letter_code
_entity_poly.pdbx_strand_id
1 'polypeptide(L)' 'TACFHCNSRKSDRTPQQAGMPLLAVPYRPSWIEHLILSNRNILADQMAFLKAQLPKRSKLST' A
#
# COMPACT_ATOMS: atom_id res chain seq x y z
N THR A 1 1.74 -1.83 13.98
CA THR A 1 1.39 -1.30 15.33
C THR A 1 1.78 0.17 15.39
N ALA A 2 0.99 1.04 16.03
CA ALA A 2 1.25 2.49 16.11
C ALA A 2 1.63 2.92 17.54
N CYS A 3 2.39 4.01 17.68
CA CYS A 3 2.70 4.59 19.00
C CYS A 3 1.47 5.29 19.62
N PHE A 4 1.51 5.56 20.92
CA PHE A 4 0.41 6.21 21.64
C PHE A 4 0.02 7.57 21.05
N HIS A 5 1.00 8.44 20.76
CA HIS A 5 0.75 9.76 20.20
C HIS A 5 0.04 9.69 18.84
N CYS A 6 0.50 8.83 17.93
CA CYS A 6 -0.15 8.63 16.64
C CYS A 6 -1.54 8.01 16.79
N ASN A 7 -1.73 7.08 17.73
CA ASN A 7 -3.02 6.45 17.96
C ASN A 7 -4.05 7.44 18.52
N SER A 8 -3.64 8.31 19.45
CA SER A 8 -4.46 9.39 19.99
C SER A 8 -4.71 10.52 18.97
N ARG A 9 -3.73 10.81 18.10
CA ARG A 9 -3.93 11.73 16.98
C ARG A 9 -4.89 11.16 15.92
N LYS A 10 -4.93 9.84 15.70
CA LYS A 10 -5.92 9.23 14.81
C LYS A 10 -7.29 9.13 15.50
N SER A 11 -7.38 8.55 16.68
CA SER A 11 -8.63 8.21 17.37
C SER A 11 -9.65 7.52 16.44
N ASP A 12 -10.91 7.94 16.51
CA ASP A 12 -12.07 7.52 15.71
C ASP A 12 -12.18 8.24 14.37
N ARG A 13 -11.19 9.07 14.01
CA ARG A 13 -11.16 9.79 12.73
C ARG A 13 -10.65 8.91 11.59
N THR A 14 -11.14 9.21 10.40
CA THR A 14 -10.55 8.69 9.17
C THR A 14 -9.13 9.24 8.97
N PRO A 15 -8.27 8.54 8.19
CA PRO A 15 -6.95 9.04 7.81
C PRO A 15 -6.99 10.49 7.30
N GLN A 16 -8.00 10.83 6.50
CA GLN A 16 -8.23 12.18 5.97
C GLN A 16 -8.59 13.19 7.07
N GLN A 17 -9.53 12.84 7.96
CA GLN A 17 -9.95 13.70 9.07
C GLN A 17 -8.82 13.96 10.09
N ALA A 18 -7.89 13.01 10.26
CA ALA A 18 -6.73 13.16 11.16
C ALA A 18 -5.52 13.87 10.51
N GLY A 19 -5.59 14.18 9.20
CA GLY A 19 -4.43 14.67 8.45
C GLY A 19 -3.30 13.65 8.39
N MET A 20 -3.65 12.37 8.30
CA MET A 20 -2.75 11.22 8.26
C MET A 20 -2.98 10.45 6.95
N PRO A 21 -2.39 10.88 5.81
CA PRO A 21 -2.63 10.22 4.52
C PRO A 21 -2.13 8.78 4.52
N LEU A 22 -2.77 7.94 3.72
CA LEU A 22 -2.34 6.55 3.51
C LEU A 22 -0.97 6.54 2.83
N LEU A 23 -0.03 5.75 3.36
CA LEU A 23 1.29 5.56 2.76
C LEU A 23 1.22 4.74 1.47
N ALA A 24 0.21 3.86 1.37
CA ALA A 24 -0.06 3.05 0.20
C ALA A 24 -1.56 2.77 0.11
N VAL A 25 -2.06 2.60 -1.10
CA VAL A 25 -3.45 2.16 -1.32
C VAL A 25 -3.59 0.72 -0.82
N PRO A 26 -4.55 0.41 0.06
CA PRO A 26 -4.80 -0.97 0.46
C PRO A 26 -5.32 -1.75 -0.75
N TYR A 27 -4.67 -2.88 -1.05
CA TYR A 27 -5.08 -3.80 -2.12
C TYR A 27 -5.31 -5.20 -1.55
N ARG A 28 -6.02 -6.03 -2.30
CA ARG A 28 -6.23 -7.44 -1.94
C ARG A 28 -4.97 -8.22 -2.33
N PRO A 29 -4.28 -8.88 -1.38
CA PRO A 29 -3.11 -9.69 -1.72
C PRO A 29 -3.47 -10.77 -2.75
N SER A 30 -2.62 -10.95 -3.75
CA SER A 30 -2.72 -12.03 -4.72
C SER A 30 -1.48 -12.93 -4.71
N TRP A 31 -1.65 -14.17 -5.14
CA TRP A 31 -0.54 -15.12 -5.22
C TRP A 31 0.52 -14.70 -6.25
N ILE A 32 0.10 -14.04 -7.33
CA ILE A 32 1.00 -13.50 -8.36
C ILE A 32 1.89 -12.40 -7.78
N GLU A 33 1.35 -11.48 -6.99
CA GLU A 33 2.17 -10.45 -6.32
C GLU A 33 3.16 -11.08 -5.35
N HIS A 34 2.75 -12.12 -4.63
CA HIS A 34 3.65 -12.84 -3.74
C HIS A 34 4.85 -13.42 -4.51
N LEU A 35 4.63 -13.99 -5.69
CA LEU A 35 5.70 -14.49 -6.56
C LEU A 35 6.60 -13.36 -7.10
N ILE A 36 6.01 -12.24 -7.52
CA ILE A 36 6.74 -11.07 -8.04
C ILE A 36 7.65 -10.46 -6.96
N LEU A 37 7.17 -10.41 -5.73
CA LEU A 37 7.88 -9.82 -4.58
C LEU A 37 8.82 -10.81 -3.89
N SER A 38 8.65 -12.12 -4.11
CA SER A 38 9.50 -13.15 -3.52
C SER A 38 10.97 -12.91 -3.89
N ASN A 39 11.82 -12.92 -2.87
CA ASN A 39 13.27 -12.79 -3.01
C ASN A 39 13.78 -11.41 -3.51
N ARG A 40 12.96 -10.35 -3.45
CA ARG A 40 13.37 -8.97 -3.77
C ARG A 40 13.15 -8.03 -2.59
N ASN A 41 14.19 -7.29 -2.21
CA ASN A 41 14.10 -6.26 -1.18
C ASN A 41 13.77 -4.92 -1.83
N ILE A 42 12.48 -4.62 -1.95
CA ILE A 42 11.99 -3.42 -2.66
C ILE A 42 11.68 -2.35 -1.62
N LEU A 43 12.65 -1.46 -1.41
CA LEU A 43 12.56 -0.28 -0.54
C LEU A 43 11.85 0.92 -1.21
N ALA A 44 11.56 0.81 -2.51
CA ALA A 44 10.83 1.81 -3.30
C ALA A 44 9.30 1.56 -3.25
N ASP A 45 8.51 2.49 -3.81
CA ASP A 45 7.06 2.34 -3.94
C ASP A 45 6.71 1.03 -4.66
N GLN A 46 6.32 0.03 -3.87
CA GLN A 46 6.01 -1.31 -4.34
C GLN A 46 4.88 -1.28 -5.39
N MET A 47 3.99 -0.29 -5.32
CA MET A 47 2.89 -0.14 -6.26
C MET A 47 3.40 0.20 -7.66
N ALA A 48 4.39 1.09 -7.78
CA ALA A 48 4.99 1.44 -9.07
C ALA A 48 5.68 0.23 -9.71
N PHE A 49 6.38 -0.59 -8.92
CA PHE A 49 7.02 -1.81 -9.39
C PHE A 49 6.00 -2.85 -9.87
N LEU A 50 4.92 -3.06 -9.09
CA LEU A 50 3.84 -3.98 -9.47
C LEU A 50 3.12 -3.50 -10.73
N LYS A 51 2.78 -2.21 -10.85
CA LYS A 51 2.11 -1.65 -12.04
C LYS A 51 2.91 -1.88 -13.32
N ALA A 52 4.23 -1.80 -13.28
CA ALA A 52 5.09 -2.02 -14.45
C ALA A 52 5.04 -3.47 -14.98
N GLN A 53 4.64 -4.44 -14.15
CA GLN A 53 4.60 -5.87 -14.50
C GLN A 53 3.18 -6.37 -14.81
N LEU A 54 2.16 -5.56 -14.52
CA LEU A 54 0.78 -5.93 -14.76
C LEU A 54 0.41 -5.77 -16.26
N PRO A 55 -0.40 -6.69 -16.82
CA PRO A 55 -0.96 -6.52 -18.16
C PRO A 55 -1.69 -5.18 -18.31
N LYS A 56 -1.63 -4.56 -19.50
CA LYS A 56 -2.24 -3.24 -19.80
C LYS A 56 -3.74 -3.12 -19.49
N ARG A 57 -4.46 -4.23 -19.31
CA ARG A 57 -5.90 -4.28 -18.97
C ARG A 57 -6.17 -4.60 -17.50
N SER A 58 -5.15 -4.57 -16.65
CA SER A 58 -5.32 -4.81 -15.21
C SER A 58 -6.05 -3.64 -14.57
N LYS A 59 -6.98 -3.92 -13.63
CA LYS A 59 -7.76 -2.90 -12.91
C LYS A 59 -6.91 -1.89 -12.10
N LEU A 60 -5.62 -2.19 -11.93
CA LEU A 60 -4.62 -1.35 -11.25
C LEU A 60 -3.76 -0.53 -12.23
N SER A 61 -3.96 -0.67 -13.56
CA SER A 61 -3.19 0.02 -14.61
C SER A 61 -3.60 1.49 -14.79
N THR A 62 -4.61 1.98 -14.07
CA THR A 62 -5.08 3.38 -14.08
C THR A 62 -4.62 4.10 -12.82
#